data_AF-A0A6P1A4H8-F1
#
_entry.id   AF-A0A6P1A4H8-F1
#
_cell.length_a   1.000
_cell.length_b   1.000
_cell.length_c   1.000
_cell.angle_alpha   90.00
_cell.angle_beta   90.00
_cell.angle_gamma   90.00
#
_symmetry.space_group_name_H-M   'P 1'
#
loop_
_entity.id
_entity.type
_entity.pdbx_description
1 polymer ?
#
loop_
_entity_poly.entity_id
_entity_poly.type
_entity_poly.pdbx_seq_one_letter_code
_entity_poly.pdbx_strand_id
1 'polypeptide(L)'
;MPSLPPSIPPVSSPPTNPWLRMVGMWLAVAVIGAGLGWSYQEWQSYRNTLLRLEEIQKHRSEREYEECINKATTIPEKSPIYQQTQLIFDECAQKLFGKAKILAAANQFKDAIIEANKLTPDSVPYQEAQQIINQWSKSLFQKATKLYQEQGKLNEAIALTQVIPETTLIRQKLPETIAQWKQEWAVNVSIRKQALQALEAGQWQQAKQNARRVTTSYWQKKVEPIIDRADAKISTIEAHKEAQRVRRQAQQEAQRVRRQAQQEAQRIAREKAQQQAQEQDRRRQQCIKLVTKYTEENEWALKEYERLRCDDFPHELF
;
A
#
# COMPACT_ATOMS: atom_id res chain seq x y z
N MET A 1 2.56 -68.76 -45.73
CA MET A 1 2.81 -70.22 -45.68
C MET A 1 4.30 -70.43 -45.85
N PRO A 2 5.05 -70.78 -44.80
CA PRO A 2 6.47 -71.05 -44.92
C PRO A 2 6.70 -72.51 -45.36
N SER A 3 7.49 -72.67 -46.42
CA SER A 3 7.97 -73.94 -46.97
C SER A 3 8.89 -74.68 -45.98
N LEU A 4 8.71 -76.00 -45.91
CA LEU A 4 9.51 -76.95 -45.12
C LEU A 4 11.00 -76.92 -45.49
N PRO A 5 11.92 -77.12 -44.52
CA PRO A 5 13.34 -77.36 -44.79
C PRO A 5 13.62 -78.80 -45.26
N PRO A 6 14.73 -79.05 -45.99
CA PRO A 6 15.08 -80.37 -46.53
C PRO A 6 15.63 -81.34 -45.46
N SER A 7 15.52 -82.63 -45.79
CA SER A 7 15.83 -83.83 -45.01
C SER A 7 17.28 -83.94 -44.52
N ILE A 8 17.43 -84.45 -43.29
CA ILE A 8 18.69 -84.73 -42.59
C ILE A 8 19.34 -86.02 -43.15
N PRO A 9 20.66 -86.04 -43.48
CA PRO A 9 21.38 -87.27 -43.83
C PRO A 9 21.69 -88.14 -42.59
N PRO A 10 21.94 -89.46 -42.76
CA PRO A 10 22.02 -90.39 -41.65
C PRO A 10 23.24 -90.15 -40.75
N VAL A 11 23.03 -90.32 -39.45
CA VAL A 11 24.04 -90.24 -38.40
C VAL A 11 25.07 -91.35 -38.60
N SER A 12 26.32 -90.97 -38.87
CA SER A 12 27.46 -91.88 -38.86
C SER A 12 27.78 -92.33 -37.43
N SER A 13 28.13 -93.61 -37.28
CA SER A 13 28.47 -94.24 -36.01
C SER A 13 29.65 -93.56 -35.30
N PRO A 14 29.64 -93.45 -33.96
CA PRO A 14 30.65 -92.71 -33.22
C PRO A 14 32.03 -93.41 -33.27
N PRO A 15 33.13 -92.63 -33.38
CA PRO A 15 34.48 -93.20 -33.36
C PRO A 15 34.79 -93.84 -32.00
N THR A 16 35.51 -94.96 -32.04
CA THR A 16 35.90 -95.82 -30.90
C THR A 16 37.10 -95.28 -30.12
N ASN A 17 37.67 -94.13 -30.49
CA ASN A 17 38.81 -93.53 -29.81
C ASN A 17 38.36 -92.52 -28.75
N PRO A 18 38.71 -92.70 -27.46
CA PRO A 18 38.27 -91.84 -26.36
C PRO A 18 38.74 -90.38 -26.48
N TRP A 19 39.88 -90.12 -27.14
CA TRP A 19 40.39 -88.76 -27.39
C TRP A 19 39.57 -87.99 -28.45
N LEU A 20 39.10 -88.68 -29.50
CA LEU A 20 38.26 -88.07 -30.56
C LEU A 20 36.83 -87.75 -30.09
N ARG A 21 36.34 -88.42 -29.02
CA ARG A 21 35.06 -88.09 -28.38
C ARG A 21 35.09 -86.75 -27.65
N MET A 22 36.22 -86.37 -27.04
CA MET A 22 36.36 -85.05 -26.40
C MET A 22 36.45 -83.92 -27.42
N VAL A 23 37.17 -84.11 -28.54
CA VAL A 23 37.29 -83.09 -29.59
C VAL A 23 35.95 -82.83 -30.29
N GLY A 24 35.15 -83.88 -30.52
CA GLY A 24 33.79 -83.73 -31.07
C GLY A 24 32.78 -83.04 -30.14
N MET A 25 32.99 -83.10 -28.82
CA MET A 25 32.10 -82.48 -27.82
C MET A 25 32.38 -80.99 -27.60
N TRP A 26 33.62 -80.53 -27.85
CA TRP A 26 33.95 -79.10 -27.82
C TRP A 26 33.51 -78.34 -29.08
N LEU A 27 33.42 -79.00 -30.24
CA LEU A 27 32.95 -78.38 -31.48
C LEU A 27 31.43 -78.25 -31.57
N ALA A 28 30.65 -79.05 -30.83
CA ALA A 28 29.20 -78.93 -30.77
C ALA A 28 28.71 -77.78 -29.86
N VAL A 29 29.54 -77.32 -28.90
CA VAL A 29 29.23 -76.17 -28.04
C VAL A 29 29.61 -74.83 -28.71
N ALA A 30 30.56 -74.84 -29.65
CA ALA A 30 30.98 -73.62 -30.36
C ALA A 30 29.99 -73.14 -31.43
N VAL A 31 29.13 -74.02 -31.97
CA VAL A 31 28.18 -73.67 -33.05
C VAL A 31 26.87 -73.05 -32.52
N ILE A 32 26.57 -73.19 -31.21
CA ILE A 32 25.52 -72.38 -30.56
C ILE A 32 26.06 -70.98 -30.19
N GLY A 33 27.37 -70.82 -30.03
CA GLY A 33 28.00 -69.55 -29.65
C GLY A 33 28.14 -68.52 -30.78
N ALA A 34 28.25 -68.95 -32.04
CA ALA A 34 28.49 -68.02 -33.16
C ALA A 34 27.20 -67.41 -33.78
N GLY A 35 26.04 -68.04 -33.60
CA GLY A 35 24.75 -67.48 -34.04
C GLY A 35 24.18 -66.40 -33.10
N LEU A 36 24.67 -66.39 -31.85
CA LEU A 36 24.27 -65.44 -30.80
C LEU A 36 25.38 -64.41 -30.50
N GLY A 37 26.50 -64.42 -31.23
CA GLY A 37 27.67 -63.57 -30.94
C GLY A 37 27.46 -62.07 -31.16
N TRP A 38 26.43 -61.69 -31.93
CA TRP A 38 25.98 -60.29 -32.05
C TRP A 38 24.96 -59.89 -30.96
N SER A 39 24.55 -60.80 -30.07
CA SER A 39 23.27 -60.65 -29.38
C SER A 39 23.30 -60.17 -27.92
N TYR A 40 24.40 -60.22 -27.15
CA TYR A 40 24.32 -59.78 -25.74
C TYR A 40 24.48 -58.27 -25.56
N GLN A 41 25.47 -57.66 -26.21
CA GLN A 41 25.77 -56.23 -26.09
C GLN A 41 24.70 -55.36 -26.76
N GLU A 42 24.22 -55.75 -27.95
CA GLU A 42 23.09 -55.08 -28.61
C GLU A 42 21.79 -55.27 -27.84
N TRP A 43 21.55 -56.45 -27.25
CA TRP A 43 20.39 -56.70 -26.40
C TRP A 43 20.43 -55.88 -25.10
N GLN A 44 21.60 -55.75 -24.45
CA GLN A 44 21.77 -54.87 -23.29
C GLN A 44 21.50 -53.41 -23.66
N SER A 45 22.01 -52.95 -24.81
CA SER A 45 21.75 -51.59 -25.31
C SER A 45 20.26 -51.34 -25.59
N TYR A 46 19.58 -52.32 -26.19
CA TYR A 46 18.14 -52.28 -26.44
C TYR A 46 17.32 -52.25 -25.14
N ARG A 47 17.67 -53.10 -24.16
CA ARG A 47 17.07 -53.13 -22.82
C ARG A 47 17.22 -51.79 -22.10
N ASN A 48 18.41 -51.20 -22.12
CA ASN A 48 18.66 -49.88 -21.52
C ASN A 48 17.84 -48.78 -22.20
N THR A 49 17.64 -48.87 -23.52
CA THR A 49 16.81 -47.94 -24.27
C THR A 49 15.34 -48.06 -23.86
N LEU A 50 14.81 -49.27 -23.71
CA LEU A 50 13.44 -49.50 -23.24
C LEU A 50 13.22 -49.00 -21.80
N LEU A 51 14.18 -49.21 -20.89
CA LEU A 51 14.09 -48.72 -19.51
C LEU A 51 13.98 -47.19 -19.46
N ARG A 52 14.69 -46.47 -20.33
CA ARG A 52 14.57 -45.00 -20.42
C ARG A 52 13.19 -44.59 -20.90
N LEU A 53 12.63 -45.29 -21.89
CA LEU A 53 11.27 -45.03 -22.36
C LEU A 53 10.24 -45.30 -21.25
N GLU A 54 10.39 -46.40 -20.52
CA GLU A 54 9.54 -46.74 -19.36
C GLU A 54 9.61 -45.66 -18.27
N GLU A 55 10.81 -45.16 -17.96
CA GLU A 55 11.00 -44.08 -17.01
C GLU A 55 10.31 -42.77 -17.46
N ILE A 56 10.45 -42.40 -18.73
CA ILE A 56 9.75 -41.23 -19.30
C ILE A 56 8.22 -41.42 -19.22
N GLN A 57 7.72 -42.61 -19.58
CA GLN A 57 6.29 -42.93 -19.49
C GLN A 57 5.79 -42.89 -18.04
N LYS A 58 6.60 -43.35 -17.09
CA LYS A 58 6.30 -43.30 -15.66
C LYS A 58 6.09 -41.87 -15.20
N HIS A 59 7.05 -40.97 -15.43
CA HIS A 59 6.91 -39.55 -15.07
C HIS A 59 5.70 -38.88 -15.74
N ARG A 60 5.43 -39.21 -17.01
CA ARG A 60 4.21 -38.78 -17.70
C ARG A 60 2.95 -39.22 -16.94
N SER A 61 2.88 -40.48 -16.51
CA SER A 61 1.73 -41.04 -15.80
C SER A 61 1.55 -40.46 -14.39
N GLU A 62 2.65 -40.13 -13.73
CA GLU A 62 2.70 -39.51 -12.40
C GLU A 62 2.43 -37.99 -12.45
N ARG A 63 2.27 -37.42 -13.66
CA ARG A 63 2.06 -35.98 -13.93
C ARG A 63 3.26 -35.10 -13.57
N GLU A 64 4.43 -35.70 -13.49
CA GLU A 64 5.73 -35.06 -13.33
C GLU A 64 6.22 -34.62 -14.73
N TYR A 65 5.50 -33.65 -15.31
CA TYR A 65 5.69 -33.26 -16.71
C TYR A 65 7.05 -32.62 -16.98
N GLU A 66 7.64 -31.94 -15.99
CA GLU A 66 8.98 -31.36 -16.10
C GLU A 66 10.04 -32.45 -16.21
N GLU A 67 10.00 -33.45 -15.33
CA GLU A 67 10.87 -34.61 -15.34
C GLU A 67 10.68 -35.43 -16.62
N CYS A 68 9.44 -35.61 -17.07
CA CYS A 68 9.12 -36.24 -18.35
C CYS A 68 9.83 -35.53 -19.51
N ILE A 69 9.71 -34.20 -19.60
CA ILE A 69 10.35 -33.38 -20.64
C ILE A 69 11.88 -33.51 -20.55
N ASN A 70 12.45 -33.31 -19.36
CA ASN A 70 13.89 -33.31 -19.14
C ASN A 70 14.53 -34.66 -19.47
N LYS A 71 13.83 -35.77 -19.23
CA LYS A 71 14.32 -37.10 -19.62
C LYS A 71 14.13 -37.38 -21.10
N ALA A 72 13.02 -36.96 -21.68
CA ALA A 72 12.74 -37.16 -23.09
C ALA A 72 13.73 -36.44 -24.01
N THR A 73 14.17 -35.23 -23.66
CA THR A 73 15.18 -34.46 -24.42
C THR A 73 16.56 -35.09 -24.42
N THR A 74 16.85 -36.03 -23.51
CA THR A 74 18.15 -36.74 -23.45
C THR A 74 18.26 -37.90 -24.44
N ILE A 75 17.16 -38.27 -25.12
CA ILE A 75 17.15 -39.37 -26.08
C ILE A 75 17.75 -38.92 -27.41
N PRO A 76 18.87 -39.51 -27.89
CA PRO A 76 19.50 -39.10 -29.14
C PRO A 76 18.61 -39.36 -30.35
N GLU A 77 18.72 -38.52 -31.39
CA GLU A 77 17.97 -38.68 -32.66
C GLU A 77 18.14 -40.04 -33.32
N LYS A 78 19.34 -40.63 -33.22
CA LYS A 78 19.66 -41.96 -33.75
C LYS A 78 19.08 -43.11 -32.92
N SER A 79 18.45 -42.82 -31.78
CA SER A 79 17.88 -43.84 -30.91
C SER A 79 16.66 -44.51 -31.56
N PRO A 80 16.51 -45.84 -31.48
CA PRO A 80 15.33 -46.53 -32.01
C PRO A 80 13.99 -46.05 -31.42
N ILE A 81 14.00 -45.48 -30.21
CA ILE A 81 12.79 -44.96 -29.54
C ILE A 81 12.56 -43.46 -29.78
N TYR A 82 13.42 -42.77 -30.53
CA TYR A 82 13.40 -41.31 -30.64
C TYR A 82 12.02 -40.78 -31.03
N GLN A 83 11.43 -41.30 -32.11
CA GLN A 83 10.12 -40.85 -32.59
C GLN A 83 9.01 -41.06 -31.55
N GLN A 84 9.03 -42.19 -30.84
CA GLN A 84 8.07 -42.46 -29.77
C GLN A 84 8.27 -41.52 -28.58
N THR A 85 9.51 -41.25 -28.21
CA THR A 85 9.84 -40.31 -27.15
C THR A 85 9.44 -38.89 -27.49
N GLN A 86 9.61 -38.45 -28.75
CA GLN A 86 9.19 -37.11 -29.19
C GLN A 86 7.69 -36.88 -29.03
N LEU A 87 6.86 -37.88 -29.33
CA LEU A 87 5.41 -37.81 -29.08
C LEU A 87 5.10 -37.64 -27.58
N ILE A 88 5.83 -38.33 -26.71
CA ILE A 88 5.66 -38.22 -25.25
C ILE A 88 6.15 -36.86 -24.75
N PHE A 89 7.27 -36.37 -25.27
CA PHE A 89 7.80 -35.04 -24.98
C PHE A 89 6.79 -33.95 -25.32
N ASP A 90 6.23 -33.97 -26.52
CA ASP A 90 5.23 -32.98 -26.96
C ASP A 90 3.98 -33.02 -26.09
N GLU A 91 3.51 -34.21 -25.72
CA GLU A 91 2.37 -34.35 -24.82
C GLU A 91 2.67 -33.80 -23.43
N CYS A 92 3.82 -34.14 -22.85
CA CYS A 92 4.23 -33.64 -21.54
C CYS A 92 4.37 -32.11 -21.56
N ALA A 93 4.95 -31.54 -22.63
CA ALA A 93 5.04 -30.09 -22.82
C ALA A 93 3.65 -29.43 -22.90
N GLN A 94 2.72 -30.01 -23.66
CA GLN A 94 1.34 -29.51 -23.75
C GLN A 94 0.63 -29.55 -22.38
N LYS A 95 0.81 -30.63 -21.61
CA LYS A 95 0.21 -30.74 -20.28
C LYS A 95 0.83 -29.76 -19.28
N LEU A 96 2.14 -29.56 -19.31
CA LEU A 96 2.83 -28.55 -18.50
C LEU A 96 2.34 -27.15 -18.83
N PHE A 97 2.20 -26.82 -20.11
CA PHE A 97 1.66 -25.53 -20.52
C PHE A 97 0.19 -25.35 -20.11
N GLY A 98 -0.61 -26.41 -20.19
CA GLY A 98 -1.99 -26.43 -19.66
C GLY A 98 -2.05 -26.12 -18.16
N LYS A 99 -1.14 -26.70 -17.35
CA LYS A 99 -1.00 -26.38 -15.92
C LYS A 99 -0.70 -24.88 -15.72
N ALA A 100 0.24 -24.33 -16.49
CA ALA A 100 0.55 -22.90 -16.44
C ALA A 100 -0.66 -22.01 -16.77
N LYS A 101 -1.44 -22.36 -17.81
CA LYS A 101 -2.68 -21.63 -18.16
C LYS A 101 -3.72 -21.66 -17.04
N ILE A 102 -3.88 -22.80 -16.34
CA ILE A 102 -4.80 -22.91 -15.19
C ILE A 102 -4.35 -21.99 -14.04
N LEU A 103 -3.05 -21.97 -13.73
CA LEU A 103 -2.49 -21.06 -12.71
C LEU A 103 -2.73 -19.59 -13.07
N ALA A 104 -2.54 -19.22 -14.34
CA ALA A 104 -2.80 -17.87 -14.81
C ALA A 104 -4.29 -17.49 -14.69
N ALA A 105 -5.20 -18.40 -15.03
CA ALA A 105 -6.64 -18.19 -14.86
C ALA A 105 -7.04 -17.96 -13.39
N ALA A 106 -6.30 -18.55 -12.45
CA ALA A 106 -6.44 -18.32 -11.01
C ALA A 106 -5.71 -17.05 -10.50
N ASN A 107 -5.24 -16.16 -11.39
CA ASN A 107 -4.43 -14.98 -11.07
C ASN A 107 -3.09 -15.31 -10.35
N GLN A 108 -2.61 -16.55 -10.47
CA GLN A 108 -1.29 -16.99 -9.99
C GLN A 108 -0.22 -16.78 -11.06
N PHE A 109 -0.10 -15.56 -11.59
CA PHE A 109 0.81 -15.25 -12.71
C PHE A 109 2.28 -15.57 -12.41
N LYS A 110 2.71 -15.43 -11.14
CA LYS A 110 4.06 -15.82 -10.71
C LYS A 110 4.30 -17.31 -11.02
N ASP A 111 3.42 -18.16 -10.53
CA ASP A 111 3.56 -19.61 -10.67
C ASP A 111 3.34 -20.04 -12.12
N ALA A 112 2.40 -19.41 -12.83
CA ALA A 112 2.16 -19.65 -14.25
C ALA A 112 3.41 -19.39 -15.11
N ILE A 113 4.11 -18.27 -14.86
CA ILE A 113 5.36 -17.93 -15.56
C ILE A 113 6.46 -18.93 -15.22
N ILE A 114 6.60 -19.30 -13.95
CA ILE A 114 7.59 -20.31 -13.53
C ILE A 114 7.36 -21.63 -14.26
N GLU A 115 6.12 -22.10 -14.33
CA GLU A 115 5.79 -23.36 -15.00
C GLU A 115 5.98 -23.28 -16.52
N ALA A 116 5.57 -22.18 -17.16
CA ALA A 116 5.70 -22.04 -18.62
C ALA A 116 7.16 -21.81 -19.06
N ASN A 117 8.01 -21.21 -18.23
CA ASN A 117 9.44 -21.02 -18.51
C ASN A 117 10.24 -22.33 -18.53
N LYS A 118 9.68 -23.44 -18.02
CA LYS A 118 10.31 -24.77 -18.07
C LYS A 118 10.21 -25.41 -19.47
N LEU A 119 9.36 -24.87 -20.35
CA LEU A 119 9.24 -25.35 -21.72
C LEU A 119 10.52 -25.05 -22.50
N THR A 120 10.98 -26.02 -23.28
CA THR A 120 12.17 -25.88 -24.14
C THR A 120 11.77 -25.40 -25.54
N PRO A 121 12.69 -24.73 -26.28
CA PRO A 121 12.43 -24.25 -27.64
C PRO A 121 11.92 -25.30 -28.64
N ASP A 122 12.29 -26.56 -28.43
CA ASP A 122 11.92 -27.69 -29.29
C ASP A 122 10.47 -28.15 -29.07
N SER A 123 9.84 -27.74 -27.97
CA SER A 123 8.47 -28.14 -27.65
C SER A 123 7.43 -27.38 -28.47
N VAL A 124 6.41 -28.10 -28.97
CA VAL A 124 5.30 -27.51 -29.74
C VAL A 124 4.68 -26.26 -29.08
N PRO A 125 4.36 -26.22 -27.78
CA PRO A 125 3.73 -25.04 -27.17
C PRO A 125 4.70 -23.88 -26.88
N TYR A 126 6.01 -24.00 -27.13
CA TYR A 126 7.00 -23.01 -26.70
C TYR A 126 6.72 -21.59 -27.23
N GLN A 127 6.46 -21.46 -28.53
CA GLN A 127 6.22 -20.14 -29.13
C GLN A 127 4.97 -19.47 -28.54
N GLU A 128 3.89 -20.22 -28.37
CA GLU A 128 2.67 -19.73 -27.71
C GLU A 128 2.94 -19.36 -26.24
N ALA A 129 3.72 -20.17 -25.54
CA ALA A 129 4.11 -19.91 -24.16
C ALA A 129 4.90 -18.61 -24.02
N GLN A 130 5.89 -18.35 -24.87
CA GLN A 130 6.65 -17.10 -24.83
C GLN A 130 5.77 -15.86 -25.11
N GLN A 131 4.77 -15.98 -25.99
CA GLN A 131 3.81 -14.91 -26.24
C GLN A 131 2.93 -14.63 -25.01
N ILE A 132 2.39 -15.66 -24.36
CA ILE A 132 1.49 -15.49 -23.23
C ILE A 132 2.24 -15.09 -21.95
N ILE A 133 3.49 -15.53 -21.77
CA ILE A 133 4.37 -15.13 -20.67
C ILE A 133 4.61 -13.61 -20.68
N ASN A 134 4.71 -12.99 -21.85
CA ASN A 134 4.77 -11.52 -21.95
C ASN A 134 3.53 -10.85 -21.36
N GLN A 135 2.33 -11.41 -21.60
CA GLN A 135 1.08 -10.89 -21.07
C GLN A 135 0.97 -11.13 -19.55
N TRP A 136 1.32 -12.33 -19.08
CA TRP A 136 1.32 -12.65 -17.65
C TRP A 136 2.34 -11.81 -16.89
N SER A 137 3.49 -11.51 -17.48
CA SER A 137 4.49 -10.62 -16.89
C SER A 137 3.95 -9.20 -16.72
N LYS A 138 3.07 -8.74 -17.62
CA LYS A 138 2.35 -7.47 -17.48
C LYS A 138 1.40 -7.47 -16.30
N SER A 139 0.59 -8.51 -16.16
CA SER A 139 -0.32 -8.69 -15.03
C SER A 139 0.44 -8.81 -13.71
N LEU A 140 1.54 -9.55 -13.70
CA LEU A 140 2.41 -9.71 -12.52
C LEU A 140 3.05 -8.40 -12.11
N PHE A 141 3.55 -7.62 -13.08
CA PHE A 141 4.10 -6.29 -12.83
C PHE A 141 3.04 -5.33 -12.29
N GLN A 142 1.83 -5.32 -12.86
CA GLN A 142 0.72 -4.51 -12.33
C GLN A 142 0.38 -4.89 -10.88
N LYS A 143 0.38 -6.19 -10.54
CA LYS A 143 0.19 -6.68 -9.17
C LYS A 143 1.30 -6.18 -8.24
N ALA A 144 2.56 -6.23 -8.69
CA ALA A 144 3.69 -5.69 -7.93
C ALA A 144 3.54 -4.18 -7.67
N THR A 145 3.18 -3.41 -8.70
CA THR A 145 2.92 -1.96 -8.57
C THR A 145 1.86 -1.66 -7.53
N LYS A 146 0.74 -2.40 -7.52
CA LYS A 146 -0.33 -2.24 -6.51
C LYS A 146 0.14 -2.59 -5.11
N LEU A 147 0.90 -3.68 -4.93
CA LEU A 147 1.48 -4.04 -3.63
C LEU A 147 2.33 -2.90 -3.06
N TYR A 148 3.12 -2.23 -3.91
CA TYR A 148 3.90 -1.08 -3.49
C TYR A 148 3.02 0.16 -3.22
N GLN A 149 2.26 0.62 -4.20
CA GLN A 149 1.56 1.91 -4.13
C GLN A 149 0.40 1.92 -3.14
N GLU A 150 -0.35 0.82 -3.03
CA GLU A 150 -1.57 0.77 -2.22
C GLU A 150 -1.34 0.16 -0.84
N GLN A 151 -0.40 -0.78 -0.72
CA GLN A 151 -0.16 -1.52 0.51
C GLN A 151 1.19 -1.21 1.17
N GLY A 152 2.07 -0.45 0.51
CA GLY A 152 3.39 -0.11 1.04
C GLY A 152 4.34 -1.31 1.13
N LYS A 153 4.04 -2.40 0.43
CA LYS A 153 4.81 -3.65 0.47
C LYS A 153 5.94 -3.63 -0.55
N LEU A 154 6.88 -2.70 -0.38
CA LEU A 154 8.00 -2.49 -1.32
C LEU A 154 8.81 -3.77 -1.59
N ASN A 155 9.21 -4.49 -0.54
CA ASN A 155 10.04 -5.69 -0.69
C ASN A 155 9.28 -6.83 -1.39
N GLU A 156 8.00 -7.02 -1.06
CA GLU A 156 7.16 -8.03 -1.74
C GLU A 156 6.94 -7.67 -3.21
N ALA A 157 6.72 -6.38 -3.52
CA ALA A 157 6.60 -5.90 -4.89
C ALA A 157 7.87 -6.18 -5.70
N ILE A 158 9.05 -5.87 -5.16
CA ILE A 158 10.34 -6.15 -5.82
C ILE A 158 10.53 -7.65 -6.02
N ALA A 159 10.30 -8.46 -4.99
CA ALA A 159 10.44 -9.93 -5.08
C ALA A 159 9.52 -10.53 -6.15
N LEU A 160 8.30 -9.98 -6.30
CA LEU A 160 7.35 -10.44 -7.32
C LEU A 160 7.86 -10.18 -8.75
N THR A 161 8.61 -9.09 -8.97
CA THR A 161 9.17 -8.76 -10.29
C THR A 161 10.37 -9.61 -10.70
N GLN A 162 11.03 -10.29 -9.75
CA GLN A 162 12.22 -11.12 -10.04
C GLN A 162 11.89 -12.36 -10.88
N VAL A 163 10.62 -12.77 -10.90
CA VAL A 163 10.15 -13.92 -11.68
C VAL A 163 9.91 -13.57 -13.16
N ILE A 164 9.88 -12.28 -13.50
CA ILE A 164 9.65 -11.82 -14.87
C ILE A 164 10.87 -12.19 -15.73
N PRO A 165 10.70 -13.01 -16.79
CA PRO A 165 11.81 -13.50 -17.59
C PRO A 165 12.50 -12.38 -18.39
N GLU A 166 13.80 -12.59 -18.65
CA GLU A 166 14.65 -11.64 -19.38
C GLU A 166 14.16 -11.36 -20.81
N THR A 167 13.49 -12.34 -21.41
CA THR A 167 12.95 -12.29 -22.78
C THR A 167 11.73 -11.37 -22.92
N THR A 168 11.19 -10.85 -21.83
CA THR A 168 9.96 -10.05 -21.85
C THR A 168 10.21 -8.56 -22.02
N LEU A 169 9.29 -7.86 -22.69
CA LEU A 169 9.38 -6.41 -22.91
C LEU A 169 9.41 -5.61 -21.60
N ILE A 170 8.74 -6.11 -20.56
CA ILE A 170 8.65 -5.43 -19.25
C ILE A 170 9.98 -5.47 -18.52
N ARG A 171 10.79 -6.51 -18.73
CA ARG A 171 12.08 -6.66 -18.07
C ARG A 171 12.95 -5.42 -18.24
N GLN A 172 12.94 -4.82 -19.43
CA GLN A 172 13.73 -3.63 -19.77
C GLN A 172 13.42 -2.44 -18.86
N LYS A 173 12.17 -2.31 -18.37
CA LYS A 173 11.72 -1.21 -17.51
C LYS A 173 11.84 -1.49 -16.01
N LEU A 174 12.09 -2.75 -15.63
CA LEU A 174 12.12 -3.14 -14.22
C LEU A 174 13.22 -2.45 -13.41
N PRO A 175 14.49 -2.38 -13.85
CA PRO A 175 15.54 -1.75 -13.05
C PRO A 175 15.24 -0.30 -12.69
N GLU A 176 14.78 0.47 -13.68
CA GLU A 176 14.40 1.87 -13.49
C GLU A 176 13.20 1.99 -12.55
N THR A 177 12.15 1.18 -12.76
CA THR A 177 10.94 1.22 -11.93
C THR A 177 11.25 0.84 -10.47
N ILE A 178 12.07 -0.19 -10.24
CA ILE A 178 12.49 -0.61 -8.90
C ILE A 178 13.31 0.48 -8.22
N ALA A 179 14.21 1.15 -8.97
CA ALA A 179 14.98 2.27 -8.45
C ALA A 179 14.05 3.43 -8.04
N GLN A 180 13.07 3.77 -8.88
CA GLN A 180 12.05 4.78 -8.59
C GLN A 180 11.26 4.44 -7.32
N TRP A 181 10.78 3.19 -7.16
CA TRP A 181 10.07 2.77 -5.94
C TRP A 181 10.93 2.88 -4.68
N LYS A 182 12.19 2.47 -4.74
CA LYS A 182 13.12 2.59 -3.60
C LYS A 182 13.38 4.05 -3.22
N GLN A 183 13.59 4.90 -4.23
CA GLN A 183 13.81 6.33 -4.02
C GLN A 183 12.57 7.00 -3.44
N GLU A 184 11.40 6.78 -4.04
CA GLU A 184 10.12 7.32 -3.59
C GLU A 184 9.82 6.88 -2.15
N TRP A 185 10.06 5.61 -1.81
CA TRP A 185 9.93 5.12 -0.44
C TRP A 185 10.83 5.88 0.54
N ALA A 186 12.11 6.04 0.22
CA ALA A 186 13.06 6.77 1.07
C ALA A 186 12.65 8.25 1.24
N VAL A 187 12.18 8.88 0.17
CA VAL A 187 11.65 10.25 0.19
C VAL A 187 10.43 10.34 1.10
N ASN A 188 9.44 9.45 0.95
CA ASN A 188 8.23 9.46 1.77
C ASN A 188 8.51 9.19 3.26
N VAL A 189 9.49 8.32 3.57
CA VAL A 189 9.99 8.12 4.94
C VAL A 189 10.53 9.44 5.51
N SER A 190 11.36 10.15 4.74
CA SER A 190 11.94 11.44 5.15
C SER A 190 10.87 12.52 5.34
N ILE A 191 9.92 12.62 4.40
CA ILE A 191 8.80 13.57 4.48
C ILE A 191 7.96 13.32 5.73
N ARG A 192 7.60 12.06 6.01
CA ARG A 192 6.84 11.71 7.22
C ARG A 192 7.62 12.11 8.48
N LYS A 193 8.93 11.86 8.53
CA LYS A 193 9.78 12.26 9.66
C LYS A 193 9.75 13.77 9.88
N GLN A 194 9.91 14.55 8.81
CA GLN A 194 9.84 16.02 8.88
C GLN A 194 8.47 16.52 9.33
N ALA A 195 7.39 15.87 8.87
CA ALA A 195 6.03 16.21 9.28
C ALA A 195 5.81 15.94 10.78
N LEU A 196 6.31 14.82 11.31
CA LEU A 196 6.26 14.51 12.73
C LEU A 196 7.07 15.49 13.57
N GLN A 197 8.29 15.83 13.15
CA GLN A 197 9.12 16.81 13.86
C GLN A 197 8.46 18.20 13.91
N ALA A 198 7.87 18.67 12.81
CA ALA A 198 7.11 19.92 12.79
C ALA A 198 5.87 19.84 13.68
N LEU A 199 5.19 18.68 13.74
CA LEU A 199 4.06 18.46 14.63
C LEU A 199 4.49 18.57 16.11
N GLU A 200 5.59 17.92 16.48
CA GLU A 200 6.16 17.96 17.84
C GLU A 200 6.65 19.36 18.22
N ALA A 201 7.21 20.11 17.28
CA ALA A 201 7.65 21.49 17.46
C ALA A 201 6.51 22.52 17.53
N GLY A 202 5.25 22.09 17.40
CA GLY A 202 4.09 22.99 17.37
C GLY A 202 3.93 23.79 16.08
N GLN A 203 4.66 23.44 15.04
CA GLN A 203 4.61 24.06 13.71
C GLN A 203 3.49 23.40 12.88
N TRP A 204 2.24 23.51 13.36
CA TRP A 204 1.09 22.74 12.84
C TRP A 204 0.87 22.90 11.32
N GLN A 205 0.98 24.13 10.81
CA GLN A 205 0.85 24.40 9.38
C GLN A 205 1.95 23.72 8.56
N GLN A 206 3.20 23.78 9.04
CA GLN A 206 4.34 23.13 8.39
C GLN A 206 4.23 21.61 8.46
N ALA A 207 3.77 21.05 9.58
CA ALA A 207 3.51 19.62 9.74
C ALA A 207 2.52 19.12 8.69
N LYS A 208 1.40 19.83 8.51
CA LYS A 208 0.39 19.53 7.50
C LYS A 208 0.92 19.65 6.08
N GLN A 209 1.64 20.74 5.76
CA GLN A 209 2.23 20.94 4.44
C GLN A 209 3.26 19.86 4.11
N ASN A 210 4.11 19.49 5.07
CA ASN A 210 5.07 18.40 4.90
C ASN A 210 4.35 17.07 4.67
N ALA A 211 3.39 16.72 5.51
CA ALA A 211 2.63 15.47 5.38
C ALA A 211 1.99 15.31 3.98
N ARG A 212 1.41 16.37 3.42
CA ARG A 212 0.76 16.36 2.10
C ARG A 212 1.69 16.11 0.91
N ARG A 213 3.01 16.15 1.10
CA ARG A 213 3.99 15.91 0.03
C ARG A 213 4.27 14.43 -0.22
N VAL A 214 3.78 13.53 0.64
CA VAL A 214 3.96 12.10 0.39
C VAL A 214 3.20 11.65 -0.86
N THR A 215 3.77 10.69 -1.57
CA THR A 215 3.15 10.11 -2.76
C THR A 215 2.55 8.74 -2.47
N THR A 216 1.81 8.15 -3.41
CA THR A 216 1.09 6.87 -3.28
C THR A 216 -0.07 6.89 -2.27
N SER A 217 -1.06 6.03 -2.48
CA SER A 217 -2.21 5.95 -1.59
C SER A 217 -1.85 5.35 -0.22
N TYR A 218 -0.85 4.45 -0.15
CA TYR A 218 -0.35 3.94 1.12
C TYR A 218 0.19 5.05 2.03
N TRP A 219 1.09 5.89 1.54
CA TRP A 219 1.67 6.93 2.38
C TRP A 219 0.70 8.06 2.70
N GLN A 220 -0.20 8.41 1.76
CA GLN A 220 -1.29 9.36 2.03
C GLN A 220 -2.11 8.92 3.25
N LYS A 221 -2.55 7.65 3.27
CA LYS A 221 -3.24 7.07 4.44
C LYS A 221 -2.36 7.06 5.69
N LYS A 222 -1.05 6.81 5.53
CA LYS A 222 -0.10 6.72 6.65
C LYS A 222 0.13 8.05 7.36
N VAL A 223 0.05 9.17 6.64
CA VAL A 223 0.27 10.52 7.20
C VAL A 223 -1.01 11.22 7.64
N GLU A 224 -2.19 10.69 7.28
CA GLU A 224 -3.49 11.28 7.64
C GLU A 224 -3.60 11.66 9.14
N PRO A 225 -3.18 10.82 10.11
CA PRO A 225 -3.26 11.18 11.52
C PRO A 225 -2.40 12.40 11.92
N ILE A 226 -1.35 12.71 11.15
CA ILE A 226 -0.51 13.90 11.36
C ILE A 226 -1.29 15.14 10.93
N ILE A 227 -1.97 15.06 9.79
CA ILE A 227 -2.79 16.14 9.23
C ILE A 227 -3.95 16.45 10.16
N ASP A 228 -4.69 15.43 10.61
CA ASP A 228 -5.84 15.58 11.52
C ASP A 228 -5.44 16.28 12.84
N ARG A 229 -4.32 15.84 13.43
CA ARG A 229 -3.80 16.44 14.67
C ARG A 229 -3.38 17.89 14.47
N ALA A 230 -2.72 18.18 13.35
CA ALA A 230 -2.34 19.55 13.02
C ALA A 230 -3.58 20.44 12.83
N ASP A 231 -4.60 19.96 12.11
CA ASP A 231 -5.83 20.69 11.86
C ASP A 231 -6.64 20.97 13.13
N ALA A 232 -6.73 20.00 14.03
CA ALA A 232 -7.36 20.20 15.34
C ALA A 232 -6.65 21.31 16.14
N LYS A 233 -5.32 21.36 16.11
CA LYS A 233 -4.54 22.42 16.78
C LYS A 233 -4.73 23.78 16.12
N ILE A 234 -4.71 23.83 14.79
CA ILE A 234 -4.95 25.06 14.02
C ILE A 234 -6.33 25.63 14.35
N SER A 235 -7.38 24.81 14.27
CA SER A 235 -8.76 25.20 14.57
C SER A 235 -8.90 25.72 16.00
N THR A 236 -8.26 25.05 16.97
CA THR A 236 -8.28 25.51 18.38
C THR A 236 -7.65 26.90 18.54
N ILE A 237 -6.53 27.15 17.87
CA ILE A 237 -5.84 28.45 17.92
C ILE A 237 -6.69 29.54 17.26
N GLU A 238 -7.30 29.24 16.12
CA GLU A 238 -8.17 30.17 15.40
C GLU A 238 -9.42 30.52 16.22
N ALA A 239 -10.06 29.53 16.83
CA ALA A 239 -11.19 29.74 17.73
C ALA A 239 -10.81 30.61 18.93
N HIS A 240 -9.64 30.39 19.53
CA HIS A 240 -9.16 31.22 20.63
C HIS A 240 -8.90 32.66 20.20
N LYS A 241 -8.29 32.88 19.03
CA LYS A 241 -8.05 34.22 18.48
C LYS A 241 -9.36 34.97 18.23
N GLU A 242 -10.35 34.30 17.66
CA GLU A 242 -11.65 34.92 17.41
C GLU A 242 -12.38 35.24 18.72
N ALA A 243 -12.37 34.32 19.70
CA ALA A 243 -12.93 34.59 21.02
C ALA A 243 -12.26 35.79 21.71
N GLN A 244 -10.94 35.94 21.58
CA GLN A 244 -10.21 37.11 22.08
C GLN A 244 -10.64 38.40 21.37
N ARG A 245 -10.83 38.35 20.04
CA ARG A 245 -11.29 39.50 19.26
C ARG A 245 -12.67 39.97 19.70
N VAL A 246 -13.62 39.04 19.80
CA VAL A 246 -14.99 39.31 20.27
C VAL A 246 -14.96 39.87 21.68
N ARG A 247 -14.18 39.28 22.60
CA ARG A 247 -14.04 39.79 23.97
C ARG A 247 -13.50 41.22 24.00
N ARG A 248 -12.52 41.56 23.17
CA ARG A 248 -11.99 42.93 23.07
C ARG A 248 -13.04 43.92 22.58
N GLN A 249 -13.82 43.55 21.57
CA GLN A 249 -14.91 44.39 21.06
C GLN A 249 -15.98 44.63 22.12
N ALA A 250 -16.45 43.57 22.79
CA ALA A 250 -17.42 43.67 23.88
C ALA A 250 -16.90 44.54 25.04
N GLN A 251 -15.61 44.45 25.38
CA GLN A 251 -14.99 45.32 26.38
C GLN A 251 -14.97 46.79 25.96
N GLN A 252 -14.64 47.08 24.70
CA GLN A 252 -14.66 48.45 24.17
C GLN A 252 -16.08 49.03 24.16
N GLU A 253 -17.07 48.24 23.78
CA GLU A 253 -18.47 48.63 23.80
C GLU A 253 -18.96 48.88 25.23
N ALA A 254 -18.69 47.95 26.17
CA ALA A 254 -19.01 48.14 27.58
C ALA A 254 -18.36 49.40 28.17
N GLN A 255 -17.13 49.72 27.77
CA GLN A 255 -16.47 50.96 28.16
C GLN A 255 -17.17 52.20 27.59
N ARG A 256 -17.61 52.16 26.33
CA ARG A 256 -18.37 53.26 25.71
C ARG A 256 -19.69 53.48 26.45
N VAL A 257 -20.45 52.41 26.69
CA VAL A 257 -21.72 52.46 27.42
C VAL A 257 -21.51 53.00 28.84
N ARG A 258 -20.47 52.53 29.56
CA ARG A 258 -20.12 53.05 30.89
C ARG A 258 -19.81 54.55 30.87
N ARG A 259 -19.04 55.03 29.87
CA ARG A 259 -18.72 56.46 29.73
C ARG A 259 -19.98 57.29 29.44
N GLN A 260 -20.85 56.83 28.55
CA GLN A 260 -22.13 57.49 28.26
C GLN A 260 -23.01 57.57 29.50
N ALA A 261 -23.15 56.46 30.24
CA ALA A 261 -23.90 56.43 31.49
C ALA A 261 -23.30 57.36 32.55
N GLN A 262 -21.97 57.45 32.67
CA GLN A 262 -21.31 58.41 33.57
C GLN A 262 -21.57 59.86 33.17
N GLN A 263 -21.51 60.19 31.87
CA GLN A 263 -21.80 61.53 31.37
C GLN A 263 -23.27 61.91 31.61
N GLU A 264 -24.20 60.98 31.37
CA GLU A 264 -25.62 61.19 31.63
C GLU A 264 -25.92 61.34 33.12
N ALA A 265 -25.31 60.52 33.98
CA ALA A 265 -25.43 60.66 35.43
C ALA A 265 -24.90 62.02 35.91
N GLN A 266 -23.77 62.49 35.35
CA GLN A 266 -23.25 63.84 35.63
C GLN A 266 -24.20 64.94 35.15
N ARG A 267 -24.83 64.80 33.97
CA ARG A 267 -25.83 65.74 33.46
C ARG A 267 -27.02 65.83 34.41
N ILE A 268 -27.60 64.70 34.78
CA ILE A 268 -28.74 64.62 35.71
C ILE A 268 -28.36 65.21 37.08
N ALA A 269 -27.15 64.93 37.59
CA ALA A 269 -26.69 65.50 38.86
C ALA A 269 -26.55 67.02 38.81
N ARG A 270 -26.03 67.58 37.70
CA ARG A 270 -25.95 69.04 37.50
C ARG A 270 -27.32 69.68 37.40
N GLU A 271 -28.25 69.08 36.65
CA GLU A 271 -29.63 69.56 36.54
C GLU A 271 -30.33 69.57 37.92
N LYS A 272 -30.19 68.50 38.72
CA LYS A 272 -30.72 68.45 40.09
C LYS A 272 -30.10 69.50 40.99
N ALA A 273 -28.78 69.70 40.95
CA ALA A 273 -28.09 70.72 41.74
C ALA A 273 -28.54 72.13 41.36
N GLN A 274 -28.75 72.40 40.06
CA GLN A 274 -29.29 73.67 39.58
C GLN A 274 -30.73 73.88 40.06
N GLN A 275 -31.58 72.87 39.99
CA GLN A 275 -32.95 72.94 40.50
C GLN A 275 -32.97 73.21 42.01
N GLN A 276 -32.13 72.53 42.79
CA GLN A 276 -31.99 72.78 44.23
C GLN A 276 -31.52 74.20 44.54
N ALA A 277 -30.53 74.71 43.80
CA ALA A 277 -30.05 76.08 43.96
C ALA A 277 -31.13 77.12 43.59
N GLN A 278 -31.90 76.89 42.52
CA GLN A 278 -33.02 77.75 42.13
C GLN A 278 -34.15 77.73 43.17
N GLU A 279 -34.47 76.56 43.72
CA GLU A 279 -35.46 76.45 44.79
C GLU A 279 -35.00 77.18 46.04
N GLN A 280 -33.73 77.02 46.43
CA GLN A 280 -33.14 77.74 47.55
C GLN A 280 -33.18 79.27 47.34
N ASP A 281 -32.85 79.76 46.15
CA ASP A 281 -32.95 81.19 45.83
C ASP A 281 -34.40 81.69 45.85
N ARG A 282 -35.36 80.91 45.31
CA ARG A 282 -36.78 81.25 45.39
C ARG A 282 -37.28 81.34 46.83
N ARG A 283 -36.90 80.39 47.69
CA ARG A 283 -37.20 80.41 49.13
C ARG A 283 -36.58 81.64 49.79
N ARG A 284 -35.33 81.96 49.47
CA ARG A 284 -34.63 83.16 49.95
C ARG A 284 -35.36 84.44 49.54
N GLN A 285 -35.78 84.56 48.29
CA GLN A 285 -36.55 85.71 47.81
C GLN A 285 -37.93 85.81 48.48
N GLN A 286 -38.61 84.69 48.73
CA GLN A 286 -39.87 84.67 49.49
C GLN A 286 -39.65 85.12 50.93
N CYS A 287 -38.60 84.64 51.61
CA CYS A 287 -38.18 85.10 52.94
C CYS A 287 -37.98 86.61 52.95
N ILE A 288 -37.18 87.14 52.02
CA ILE A 288 -36.93 88.58 51.88
C ILE A 288 -38.25 89.34 51.73
N LYS A 289 -39.16 88.92 50.84
CA LYS A 289 -40.46 89.60 50.64
C LYS A 289 -41.34 89.60 51.89
N LEU A 290 -41.43 88.47 52.60
CA LEU A 290 -42.18 88.36 53.85
C LEU A 290 -41.62 89.29 54.93
N VAL A 291 -40.28 89.31 55.06
CA VAL A 291 -39.57 90.18 55.99
C VAL A 291 -39.81 91.65 55.65
N THR A 292 -39.67 92.06 54.38
CA THR A 292 -39.91 93.45 53.93
C THR A 292 -41.34 93.90 54.22
N LYS A 293 -42.34 93.05 53.92
CA LYS A 293 -43.75 93.34 54.23
C LYS A 293 -43.98 93.55 55.72
N TYR A 294 -43.41 92.69 56.56
CA TYR A 294 -43.58 92.76 58.02
C TYR A 294 -42.92 94.02 58.62
N THR A 295 -41.80 94.47 58.06
CA THR A 295 -41.13 95.71 58.48
C THR A 295 -41.86 96.98 58.04
N GLU A 296 -42.54 96.97 56.90
CA GLU A 296 -43.36 98.10 56.43
C GLU A 296 -44.67 98.23 57.22
N GLU A 297 -45.24 97.12 57.70
CA GLU A 297 -46.49 97.10 58.49
C GLU A 297 -46.28 97.35 60.00
N ASN A 298 -45.04 97.29 60.52
CA ASN A 298 -44.74 97.47 61.96
C ASN A 298 -43.44 98.26 62.20
N GLU A 299 -43.52 99.60 62.30
CA GLU A 299 -42.37 100.51 62.51
C GLU A 299 -41.55 100.30 63.80
N TRP A 300 -42.01 99.46 64.75
CA TRP A 300 -41.31 99.21 66.03
C TRP A 300 -40.45 97.94 66.05
N ALA A 301 -40.49 97.10 65.01
CA ALA A 301 -39.91 95.74 65.02
C ALA A 301 -38.42 95.65 64.58
N LEU A 302 -37.71 96.78 64.53
CA LEU A 302 -36.32 96.83 64.05
C LEU A 302 -35.27 96.21 64.99
N LYS A 303 -35.61 95.91 66.26
CA LYS A 303 -34.61 95.49 67.27
C LYS A 303 -34.40 93.98 67.45
N GLU A 304 -35.31 93.12 66.98
CA GLU A 304 -35.11 91.65 66.96
C GLU A 304 -34.58 91.15 65.59
N TYR A 305 -34.44 92.07 64.63
CA TYR A 305 -34.15 91.85 63.21
C TYR A 305 -32.77 91.22 62.94
N GLU A 306 -31.80 91.38 63.86
CA GLU A 306 -30.45 90.82 63.71
C GLU A 306 -30.38 89.29 63.90
N ARG A 307 -31.45 88.64 64.39
CA ARG A 307 -31.48 87.18 64.60
C ARG A 307 -31.91 86.34 63.39
N LEU A 308 -32.53 86.92 62.37
CA LEU A 308 -33.12 86.20 61.24
C LEU A 308 -32.33 86.48 59.94
N ARG A 309 -31.10 85.97 59.81
CA ARG A 309 -30.48 85.90 58.48
C ARG A 309 -31.22 84.86 57.65
N CYS A 310 -31.85 85.27 56.55
CA CYS A 310 -32.46 84.35 55.58
C CYS A 310 -31.45 83.35 54.99
N ASP A 311 -30.13 83.55 55.21
CA ASP A 311 -29.06 82.63 54.81
C ASP A 311 -28.81 81.48 55.81
N ASP A 312 -29.29 81.57 57.07
CA ASP A 312 -29.01 80.60 58.16
C ASP A 312 -30.22 79.74 58.58
N PHE A 313 -31.37 79.79 57.88
CA PHE A 313 -32.57 79.00 58.24
C PHE A 313 -32.42 77.51 57.88
N PRO A 314 -32.43 76.57 58.84
CA PRO A 314 -32.24 75.15 58.57
C PRO A 314 -33.48 74.49 57.93
N HIS A 315 -33.23 73.44 57.16
CA HIS A 315 -34.17 72.80 56.23
C HIS A 315 -35.48 72.22 56.81
N GLU A 316 -35.70 72.20 58.14
CA GLU A 316 -36.72 71.34 58.80
C GLU A 316 -37.92 72.07 59.44
N LEU A 317 -38.19 73.34 59.15
CA LEU A 317 -39.25 74.10 59.84
C LEU A 317 -40.40 74.66 58.96
N PHE A 318 -40.69 74.04 57.82
CA PHE A 318 -41.92 74.30 57.05
C PHE A 318 -42.66 73.03 56.67
#